data_AF-A0A6A3MIN2-F1
#
_entry.id   AF-A0A6A3MIN2-F1
#
_cell.length_a   1.000
_cell.length_b   1.000
_cell.length_c   1.000
_cell.angle_alpha   90.00
_cell.angle_beta   90.00
_cell.angle_gamma   90.00
#
_symmetry.space_group_name_H-M   'P 1'
#
loop_
_entity.id
_entity.type
_entity.pdbx_description
1 polymer ?
#
loop_
_entity_poly.entity_id
_entity_poly.type
_entity_poly.pdbx_seq_one_letter_code
_entity_poly.pdbx_strand_id
1 'polypeptide(L)' 'MTKQEAIATAEAIGNCKAASEKLGVPRRTLRDWLDNKENIDEFSGAQTSKTLKGQRAKSIMPFAHDMVTFMKDGRREEEV' A
#
# COMPACT_ATOMS: atom_id res chain seq x y z
N MET A 1 -12.65 -14.24 -5.03
CA MET A 1 -11.23 -14.61 -4.92
C MET A 1 -10.48 -13.47 -4.27
N THR A 2 -9.92 -13.70 -3.10
CA THR A 2 -9.07 -12.72 -2.39
C THR A 2 -7.63 -12.80 -2.91
N LYS A 3 -6.81 -11.78 -2.63
CA LYS A 3 -5.37 -11.83 -2.98
C LYS A 3 -4.66 -13.00 -2.29
N GLN A 4 -5.00 -13.29 -1.03
CA GLN A 4 -4.43 -14.39 -0.26
C GLN A 4 -4.75 -15.76 -0.88
N GLU A 5 -5.99 -15.97 -1.32
CA GLU A 5 -6.39 -17.19 -2.04
C GLU A 5 -5.63 -17.37 -3.36
N ALA A 6 -5.42 -16.27 -4.10
CA ALA A 6 -4.66 -16.28 -5.34
C ALA A 6 -3.18 -16.63 -5.10
N ILE A 7 -2.59 -16.08 -4.04
CA ILE A 7 -1.21 -16.38 -3.61
C ILE A 7 -1.09 -17.86 -3.21
N ALA A 8 -1.98 -18.36 -2.34
CA ALA A 8 -1.97 -19.76 -1.92
C ALA A 8 -2.11 -20.73 -3.11
N THR A 9 -2.98 -20.39 -4.08
CA THR A 9 -3.14 -21.18 -5.30
C THR A 9 -1.89 -21.11 -6.19
N ALA A 10 -1.25 -19.94 -6.30
CA ALA A 10 -0.02 -19.79 -7.07
C ALA A 10 1.16 -20.55 -6.46
N GLU A 11 1.27 -20.59 -5.12
CA GLU A 11 2.27 -21.38 -4.40
C GLU A 11 2.07 -22.87 -4.59
N ALA A 12 0.83 -23.35 -4.49
CA ALA A 12 0.50 -24.76 -4.73
C ALA A 12 0.82 -25.22 -6.17
N ILE A 13 0.70 -24.32 -7.14
CA ILE A 13 1.03 -24.59 -8.55
C ILE A 13 2.56 -24.51 -8.78
N GLY A 14 3.29 -23.71 -8.00
CA GLY A 14 4.74 -23.51 -8.14
C GLY A 14 5.16 -22.79 -9.44
N ASN A 15 4.21 -22.42 -10.30
CA ASN A 15 4.47 -21.78 -11.59
C ASN A 15 3.49 -20.63 -11.85
N CYS A 16 4.02 -19.40 -11.89
CA CYS A 16 3.23 -18.19 -12.11
C CYS A 16 2.50 -18.16 -13.46
N LYS A 17 3.00 -18.83 -14.50
CA LYS A 17 2.33 -18.89 -15.81
C LYS A 17 1.06 -19.74 -15.73
N ALA A 18 1.18 -20.95 -15.19
CA ALA A 18 0.03 -21.83 -15.00
C ALA A 18 -1.00 -21.25 -14.01
N ALA A 19 -0.52 -20.59 -12.94
CA ALA A 19 -1.39 -19.87 -12.02
C ALA A 19 -2.09 -18.67 -12.69
N SER A 20 -1.40 -17.95 -13.60
CA SER A 20 -1.99 -16.84 -14.36
C SER A 20 -3.15 -17.30 -15.23
N GLU A 21 -2.96 -18.39 -15.97
CA GLU A 21 -3.99 -18.98 -16.84
C GLU A 21 -5.19 -19.51 -16.02
N LYS A 22 -4.94 -20.13 -14.86
CA LYS A 22 -5.99 -20.66 -13.99
C LYS A 22 -6.80 -19.57 -13.28
N LEU A 23 -6.14 -18.50 -12.82
CA LEU A 23 -6.75 -17.46 -11.99
C LEU A 23 -7.24 -16.26 -12.81
N GLY A 24 -6.86 -16.17 -14.10
CA GLY A 24 -7.11 -15.00 -14.94
C GLY A 24 -6.36 -13.74 -14.51
N VAL A 25 -5.35 -13.88 -13.62
CA VAL A 25 -4.54 -12.77 -13.12
C VAL A 25 -3.25 -12.69 -13.93
N PRO A 26 -2.82 -11.51 -14.40
CA PRO A 26 -1.56 -11.40 -15.15
C PRO A 26 -0.36 -11.93 -14.37
N ARG A 27 0.52 -12.67 -15.06
CA ARG A 27 1.74 -13.27 -14.47
C ARG A 27 2.57 -12.28 -13.64
N ARG A 28 2.73 -11.05 -14.14
CA ARG A 28 3.53 -10.02 -13.47
C ARG A 28 2.89 -9.61 -12.14
N THR A 29 1.57 -9.44 -12.13
CA THR A 29 0.80 -9.14 -10.92
C THR A 29 0.89 -10.26 -9.88
N LEU A 30 0.79 -11.52 -10.30
CA LEU A 30 0.95 -12.66 -9.38
C LEU A 30 2.34 -12.69 -8.76
N ARG A 31 3.39 -12.44 -9.55
CA ARG A 31 4.75 -12.37 -9.05
C ARG A 31 4.92 -11.22 -8.05
N ASP A 32 4.43 -10.03 -8.38
CA ASP A 32 4.51 -8.87 -7.49
C ASP A 32 3.74 -9.10 -6.17
N TRP A 33 2.66 -9.88 -6.19
CA TRP A 33 1.95 -10.30 -4.97
C TRP A 33 2.72 -11.33 -4.16
N LEU A 34 3.37 -12.31 -4.80
CA LEU A 34 4.25 -13.27 -4.13
C LEU A 34 5.44 -12.57 -3.48
N ASP A 35 6.06 -11.62 -4.18
CA ASP A 35 7.17 -10.81 -3.66
C ASP A 35 6.75 -9.97 -2.43
N ASN A 36 5.47 -9.63 -2.31
CA ASN A 36 4.89 -8.88 -1.19
C ASN A 36 4.03 -9.76 -0.25
N LYS A 37 4.16 -11.08 -0.31
CA LYS A 37 3.28 -12.01 0.41
C LYS A 37 3.20 -11.70 1.91
N GLU A 38 4.34 -11.53 2.57
CA GLU A 38 4.41 -11.27 4.01
C GLU A 38 3.59 -10.01 4.39
N ASN A 39 3.73 -8.94 3.62
CA ASN A 39 2.97 -7.71 3.82
C ASN A 39 1.47 -7.88 3.59
N ILE A 40 1.08 -8.77 2.66
CA ILE A 40 -0.32 -9.06 2.34
C ILE A 40 -0.94 -9.98 3.41
N ASP A 41 -0.17 -10.90 3.97
CA ASP A 41 -0.61 -11.82 5.01
C ASP A 41 -0.71 -11.14 6.38
N GLU A 42 0.22 -10.22 6.71
CA GLU A 42 0.19 -9.43 7.94
C GLU A 42 -0.88 -8.31 7.92
N PHE A 43 -1.44 -8.00 6.74
CA PHE A 43 -2.38 -6.89 6.59
C PHE A 43 -3.70 -7.12 7.34
N SER A 44 -3.85 -6.45 8.48
CA SER A 44 -5.05 -6.47 9.35
C SER A 44 -6.07 -5.37 9.05
N GLY A 45 -5.94 -4.65 7.93
CA GLY A 45 -6.87 -3.59 7.52
C GLY A 45 -8.08 -4.10 6.72
N ALA A 46 -8.98 -3.19 6.36
CA ALA A 46 -10.11 -3.53 5.49
C ALA A 46 -9.61 -3.98 4.10
N GLN A 47 -10.16 -5.07 3.55
CA GLN A 47 -9.78 -5.58 2.23
C GLN A 47 -10.01 -4.58 1.08
N THR A 48 -10.90 -3.59 1.28
CA THR A 48 -11.15 -2.48 0.34
C THR A 48 -10.15 -1.34 0.48
N SER A 49 -9.25 -1.39 1.47
CA SER A 49 -8.20 -0.41 1.66
C SER A 49 -7.28 -0.40 0.45
N LYS A 50 -7.06 0.79 -0.11
CA LYS A 50 -6.19 1.00 -1.27
C LYS A 50 -4.71 0.92 -0.93
N THR A 51 -4.36 0.99 0.35
CA THR A 51 -2.98 1.07 0.85
C THR A 51 -2.74 0.06 1.96
N LEU A 52 -1.54 -0.48 2.03
CA LEU A 52 -1.07 -1.19 3.21
C LEU A 52 -0.99 -0.20 4.39
N LYS A 53 -1.30 -0.66 5.60
CA LYS A 53 -1.37 0.19 6.80
C LYS A 53 -0.03 0.93 6.95
N GLY A 54 -0.07 2.25 7.09
CA GLY A 54 1.15 3.07 7.19
C GLY A 54 1.74 3.57 5.86
N GLN A 55 1.34 3.03 4.70
CA GLN A 55 1.57 3.67 3.40
C GLN A 55 0.50 4.72 3.12
N ARG A 56 0.42 5.76 3.96
CA ARG A 56 -0.24 6.99 3.49
C ARG A 56 0.62 7.62 2.39
N ALA A 57 -0.02 8.37 1.50
CA ALA A 57 0.71 9.25 0.59
C ALA A 57 1.68 10.08 1.43
N LYS A 58 2.99 9.89 1.23
CA LYS A 58 4.00 10.72 1.87
C LYS A 58 3.75 12.14 1.39
N SER A 59 3.48 13.06 2.30
CA SER A 59 3.32 14.47 1.96
C SER A 59 4.56 14.92 1.17
N ILE A 60 4.34 15.63 0.06
CA ILE A 60 5.43 16.24 -0.71
C ILE A 60 6.24 17.17 0.19
N MET A 61 5.59 17.80 1.18
CA MET A 61 6.23 18.58 2.22
C MET A 61 5.92 18.00 3.61
N PRO A 62 6.84 17.24 4.20
CA PRO A 62 6.63 16.61 5.51
C PRO A 62 6.53 17.62 6.66
N PHE A 63 7.04 18.85 6.48
CA PHE A 63 7.02 19.95 7.46
C PHE A 63 5.94 21.01 7.17
N ALA A 64 4.98 20.71 6.28
CA ALA A 64 3.95 21.69 5.90
C ALA A 64 3.17 22.25 7.10
N HIS A 65 2.95 21.41 8.13
CA HIS A 65 2.29 21.85 9.36
C HIS A 65 3.13 22.89 10.10
N ASP A 66 4.42 22.62 10.30
CA ASP A 66 5.34 23.50 11.04
C ASP A 66 5.51 24.84 10.32
N MET A 67 5.58 24.83 8.98
CA MET A 67 5.63 26.04 8.18
C MET A 67 4.38 26.91 8.35
N VAL A 68 3.19 26.31 8.34
CA VAL A 68 1.94 27.04 8.58
C VAL A 68 1.89 27.62 10.00
N THR A 69 2.41 26.90 10.99
CA THR A 69 2.51 27.39 12.37
C THR A 69 3.43 28.59 12.45
N PHE A 70 4.64 28.50 11.88
CA PHE A 70 5.59 29.62 11.81
C PHE A 70 4.99 30.87 11.17
N MET A 71 4.31 30.72 10.03
CA MET A 71 3.65 31.83 9.35
C MET A 71 2.53 32.47 10.19
N LYS A 72 1.80 31.66 10.96
CA LYS A 72 0.74 32.15 11.85
C LYS A 72 1.32 32.89 13.06
N ASP A 73 2.42 32.41 13.61
CA ASP A 73 3.07 33.05 14.75
C ASP A 73 3.63 34.42 14.36
N GLY A 74 4.31 34.53 13.21
CA GLY A 74 4.76 35.83 12.69
C GLY A 74 3.62 36.84 12.49
N ARG A 75 2.44 36.38 12.04
CA ARG A 75 1.27 37.24 11.89
C ARG A 75 0.68 37.70 13.25
N ARG A 76 0.75 36.86 14.29
CA ARG A 76 0.29 37.23 15.64
C ARG A 76 1.20 38.24 16.30
N GLU A 77 2.50 38.16 16.04
CA GLU A 77 3.48 39.12 16.56
C GLU A 77 3.38 40.49 15.86
N GLU A 78 2.91 40.54 14.62
CA GLU A 78 2.68 41.77 13.87
C GLU A 78 1.38 42.50 14.29
N GLU A 79 0.41 41.80 14.89
CA GLU A 79 -0.86 42.36 15.40
C GLU A 79 -0.73 42.93 16.84
N VAL A 80 0.48 43.01 17.42
CA VAL A 80 0.79 43.55 18.78
C VAL A 80 1.42 44.93 18.74
#